data_AF-A0A161TGS0-F1
#
_entry.id   AF-A0A161TGS0-F1
#
_cell.length_a   1.000
_cell.length_b   1.000
_cell.length_c   1.000
_cell.angle_alpha   90.00
_cell.angle_beta   90.00
_cell.angle_gamma   90.00
#
_symmetry.space_group_name_H-M   'P 1'
#
loop_
_entity.id
_entity.type
_entity.pdbx_description
1 polymer ?
#
loop_
_entity_poly.entity_id
_entity_poly.type
_entity_poly.pdbx_seq_one_letter_code
_entity_poly.pdbx_strand_id
1 'polypeptide(L)'
;MAQSPEFELAVKQVKQLTKPLGPEDMKRLYGLYKQATQPQTLDEFYANVKKPEGMFNFKEKGKYAGWEQAVKDAPTGEEAQKLYIEFVESLKEKYAFDPNKEPESVKS
;
A
#
# COMPACT_ATOMS: atom_id res chain seq x y z
N MET A 1 4.37 -0.48 16.20
CA MET A 1 5.11 -1.71 15.83
C MET A 1 6.35 -1.31 15.05
N ALA A 2 7.46 -2.02 15.19
CA ALA A 2 8.63 -1.78 14.34
C ALA A 2 8.35 -2.30 12.93
N GLN A 3 8.78 -1.56 11.90
CA GLN A 3 8.67 -2.00 10.52
C GLN A 3 9.86 -2.93 10.22
N SER A 4 9.61 -4.05 9.57
CA SER A 4 10.68 -4.95 9.15
C SER A 4 11.58 -4.27 8.10
N PRO A 5 12.90 -4.52 8.12
CA PRO A 5 13.83 -3.94 7.14
C PRO A 5 13.45 -4.33 5.69
N GLU A 6 12.89 -5.52 5.50
CA GLU A 6 12.37 -5.99 4.22
C GLU A 6 11.19 -5.16 3.71
N PHE A 7 10.32 -4.72 4.62
CA PHE A 7 9.19 -3.84 4.29
C PHE A 7 9.69 -2.46 3.87
N GLU A 8 10.63 -1.87 4.63
CA GLU A 8 11.22 -0.59 4.26
C GLU A 8 11.93 -0.64 2.90
N LEU A 9 12.60 -1.76 2.61
CA LEU A 9 13.20 -2.01 1.31
C LEU A 9 12.13 -2.10 0.22
N ALA A 10 11.06 -2.87 0.43
CA ALA A 10 9.95 -2.98 -0.52
C ALA A 10 9.28 -1.62 -0.80
N VAL A 11 9.11 -0.77 0.22
CA VAL A 11 8.57 0.60 0.09
C VAL A 11 9.50 1.51 -0.73
N LYS A 12 10.81 1.29 -0.67
CA LYS A 12 11.76 1.98 -1.57
C LYS A 12 11.65 1.41 -2.99
N GLN A 13 11.66 0.09 -3.12
CA GLN A 13 11.66 -0.61 -4.41
C GLN A 13 10.42 -0.33 -5.24
N VAL A 14 9.24 -0.19 -4.62
CA VAL A 14 8.02 0.17 -5.34
C VAL A 14 8.11 1.56 -6.01
N LYS A 15 8.91 2.48 -5.46
CA LYS A 15 9.18 3.80 -6.07
C LYS A 15 10.18 3.73 -7.22
N GLN A 16 10.98 2.67 -7.26
CA GLN A 16 11.94 2.40 -8.33
C GLN A 16 11.31 1.66 -9.52
N LEU A 17 10.00 1.36 -9.47
CA LEU A 17 9.28 0.85 -10.63
C LEU A 17 9.32 1.89 -11.76
N THR A 18 9.62 1.43 -12.98
CA THR A 18 9.77 2.30 -14.15
C THR A 18 8.44 2.57 -14.83
N LYS A 19 7.49 1.62 -14.74
CA LYS A 19 6.15 1.77 -15.31
C LYS A 19 5.14 2.33 -14.30
N PRO A 20 4.15 3.09 -14.77
CA PRO A 20 3.07 3.59 -13.91
C PRO A 20 2.23 2.43 -13.39
N LEU A 21 2.03 2.37 -12.07
CA LEU A 21 1.19 1.35 -11.46
C LEU A 21 -0.29 1.57 -11.83
N GLY A 22 -0.99 0.46 -12.09
CA GLY A 22 -2.43 0.47 -12.28
C GLY A 22 -3.18 0.98 -11.05
N PRO A 23 -4.40 1.51 -11.22
CA PRO A 23 -5.20 2.04 -10.13
C PRO A 23 -5.55 1.00 -9.07
N GLU A 24 -5.67 -0.28 -9.43
CA GLU A 24 -5.93 -1.37 -8.48
C GLU A 24 -4.69 -1.70 -7.64
N ASP A 25 -3.53 -1.79 -8.30
CA ASP A 25 -2.26 -2.05 -7.63
C ASP A 25 -1.89 -0.94 -6.64
N MET A 26 -2.12 0.33 -7.03
CA MET A 26 -1.95 1.47 -6.11
C MET A 26 -2.88 1.40 -4.89
N LYS A 27 -4.14 0.95 -5.06
CA LYS A 27 -5.08 0.82 -3.94
C LYS A 27 -4.64 -0.29 -2.98
N ARG A 28 -4.23 -1.45 -3.51
CA ARG A 28 -3.73 -2.60 -2.72
C ARG A 28 -2.47 -2.21 -1.94
N LEU A 29 -1.47 -1.61 -2.60
CA LEU A 29 -0.26 -1.10 -1.94
C LEU A 29 -0.58 -0.10 -0.84
N TYR A 30 -1.44 0.87 -1.12
CA TYR A 30 -1.82 1.88 -0.14
C TYR A 30 -2.44 1.23 1.10
N GLY A 31 -3.38 0.30 0.91
CA GLY A 31 -4.04 -0.38 2.02
C GLY A 31 -3.06 -1.20 2.87
N LEU A 32 -2.24 -2.04 2.22
CA LEU A 32 -1.23 -2.85 2.89
C LEU A 32 -0.20 -2.00 3.63
N TYR A 33 0.28 -0.91 3.00
CA TYR A 33 1.21 0.03 3.62
C TYR A 33 0.59 0.70 4.87
N LYS A 34 -0.67 1.12 4.76
CA LYS A 34 -1.40 1.74 5.87
C LYS A 34 -1.61 0.76 7.02
N GLN A 35 -1.97 -0.49 6.75
CA GLN A 35 -2.13 -1.52 7.77
C GLN A 35 -0.78 -1.97 8.39
N ALA A 36 0.29 -2.01 7.59
CA ALA A 36 1.63 -2.30 8.06
C ALA A 36 2.21 -1.23 9.00
N THR A 37 1.87 0.05 8.76
CA THR A 37 2.33 1.21 9.55
C THR A 37 1.41 1.55 10.71
N GLN A 38 0.10 1.44 10.48
CA GLN A 38 -0.97 1.77 11.41
C GLN A 38 -1.92 0.57 11.51
N PRO A 39 -1.45 -0.55 12.09
CA PRO A 39 -2.25 -1.74 12.24
C PRO A 39 -3.47 -1.40 13.09
N GLN A 40 -4.63 -1.65 12.52
CA GLN A 40 -5.90 -1.45 13.19
C GLN A 40 -6.82 -2.61 12.89
N THR A 41 -7.73 -2.87 13.81
CA THR A 41 -8.78 -3.85 13.59
C THR A 41 -9.83 -3.33 12.60
N LEU A 42 -10.64 -4.22 12.05
CA LEU A 42 -11.72 -3.83 11.13
C LEU A 42 -12.72 -2.89 11.81
N ASP A 43 -12.97 -3.08 13.10
CA ASP A 43 -13.83 -2.20 13.91
C ASP A 43 -13.23 -0.80 14.03
N GLU A 44 -11.95 -0.71 14.39
CA GLU A 44 -11.22 0.56 14.46
C GLU A 44 -11.14 1.26 13.11
N PHE A 45 -11.01 0.51 12.01
CA PHE A 45 -11.04 1.07 10.67
C PHE A 45 -12.37 1.77 10.40
N TYR A 46 -13.51 1.13 10.68
CA TYR A 46 -14.81 1.77 10.49
C TYR A 46 -15.06 2.93 11.45
N ALA A 47 -14.47 2.90 12.66
CA ALA A 47 -14.58 3.97 13.64
C ALA A 47 -13.72 5.21 13.28
N ASN A 48 -12.50 4.99 12.79
CA ASN A 48 -11.52 6.07 12.55
C ASN A 48 -11.46 6.54 11.10
N VAL A 49 -11.74 5.66 10.14
CA VAL A 49 -11.66 5.97 8.71
C VAL A 49 -13.05 6.33 8.20
N LYS A 50 -13.28 7.63 7.96
CA LYS A 50 -14.51 8.10 7.33
C LYS A 50 -14.61 7.59 5.91
N LYS A 51 -15.73 6.92 5.61
CA LYS A 51 -16.07 6.53 4.24
C LYS A 51 -16.23 7.80 3.40
N PRO A 52 -15.49 7.95 2.29
CA PRO A 52 -15.57 9.14 1.46
C PRO A 52 -16.97 9.27 0.84
N GLU A 53 -17.63 10.39 1.16
CA GLU A 53 -18.95 10.76 0.66
C GLU A 53 -18.84 11.54 -0.67
N GLY A 54 -19.86 11.44 -1.51
CA GLY A 54 -19.88 12.06 -2.84
C GLY A 54 -19.60 11.09 -3.99
N MET A 55 -20.31 11.27 -5.10
CA MET A 55 -20.23 10.38 -6.26
C MET A 55 -18.93 10.55 -7.06
N PHE A 56 -18.25 11.69 -6.94
CA PHE A 56 -17.08 12.04 -7.75
C PHE A 56 -15.73 11.66 -7.11
N ASN A 57 -15.71 11.20 -5.85
CA ASN A 57 -14.47 10.90 -5.11
C ASN A 57 -13.98 9.46 -5.34
N PHE A 58 -13.85 9.05 -6.61
CA PHE A 58 -13.45 7.68 -6.98
C PHE A 58 -12.07 7.29 -6.45
N LYS A 59 -11.14 8.25 -6.39
CA LYS A 59 -9.77 8.01 -5.90
C LYS A 59 -9.75 7.73 -4.40
N GLU A 60 -10.48 8.52 -3.62
CA GLU A 60 -10.58 8.35 -2.17
C GLU A 60 -11.36 7.08 -1.82
N LYS A 61 -12.47 6.80 -2.52
CA LYS A 61 -13.19 5.52 -2.40
C LYS A 61 -12.29 4.33 -2.70
N GLY A 62 -11.42 4.45 -3.70
CA GLY A 62 -10.41 3.45 -4.01
C GLY A 62 -9.43 3.21 -2.86
N LYS A 63 -8.88 4.28 -2.27
CA LYS A 63 -7.99 4.20 -1.12
C LYS A 63 -8.67 3.56 0.09
N TYR A 64 -9.92 3.97 0.36
CA TYR A 64 -10.74 3.40 1.42
C TYR A 64 -10.95 1.90 1.23
N ALA A 65 -11.42 1.49 0.04
CA ALA A 65 -11.64 0.08 -0.27
C ALA A 65 -10.34 -0.75 -0.20
N GLY A 66 -9.22 -0.20 -0.69
CA GLY A 66 -7.92 -0.86 -0.60
C GLY A 66 -7.45 -1.06 0.85
N TRP A 67 -7.66 -0.07 1.71
CA TRP A 67 -7.31 -0.18 3.13
C TRP A 67 -8.27 -1.12 3.88
N GLU A 68 -9.57 -1.02 3.65
CA GLU A 68 -10.55 -1.95 4.21
C GLU A 68 -10.22 -3.40 3.87
N GLN A 69 -9.90 -3.66 2.60
CA GLN A 69 -9.50 -5.00 2.14
C GLN A 69 -8.19 -5.45 2.80
N ALA A 70 -7.20 -4.56 2.93
CA ALA A 70 -5.95 -4.90 3.60
C ALA A 70 -6.14 -5.22 5.09
N VAL A 71 -7.02 -4.52 5.80
CA VAL A 71 -7.37 -4.83 7.20
C VAL A 71 -8.04 -6.20 7.32
N LYS A 72 -8.84 -6.59 6.32
CA LYS A 72 -9.49 -7.91 6.25
C LYS A 72 -8.52 -9.04 5.90
N ASP A 73 -7.66 -8.84 4.91
CA ASP A 73 -6.65 -9.81 4.47
C ASP A 73 -5.52 -9.97 5.50
N ALA A 74 -5.12 -8.87 6.16
CA ALA A 74 -4.04 -8.81 7.14
C ALA A 74 -4.49 -8.07 8.40
N PRO A 75 -5.10 -8.78 9.38
CA PRO A 75 -5.54 -8.17 10.62
C PRO A 75 -4.38 -7.64 11.47
N THR A 76 -3.15 -8.13 11.24
CA THR A 76 -1.95 -7.71 11.96
C THR A 76 -0.99 -6.90 11.09
N GLY A 77 -0.18 -6.03 11.72
CA GLY A 77 0.84 -5.24 11.02
C GLY A 77 1.92 -6.11 10.36
N GLU A 78 2.28 -7.23 10.99
CA GLU A 78 3.27 -8.18 10.45
C GLU A 78 2.76 -8.88 9.19
N GLU A 79 1.51 -9.35 9.17
CA GLU A 79 0.91 -9.93 7.97
C GLU A 79 0.80 -8.90 6.85
N ALA A 80 0.43 -7.66 7.18
CA ALA A 80 0.34 -6.59 6.19
C ALA A 80 1.72 -6.28 5.57
N GLN A 81 2.78 -6.30 6.38
CA GLN A 81 4.15 -6.16 5.89
C GLN A 81 4.54 -7.30 4.96
N LYS A 82 4.24 -8.55 5.35
CA LYS A 82 4.55 -9.72 4.52
C LYS A 82 3.82 -9.68 3.17
N LEU A 83 2.50 -9.47 3.20
CA LEU A 83 1.70 -9.32 1.97
C LEU A 83 2.17 -8.14 1.12
N TYR A 84 2.62 -7.04 1.73
CA TYR A 84 3.17 -5.90 1.00
C TYR A 84 4.46 -6.28 0.26
N ILE A 85 5.37 -7.01 0.91
CA ILE A 85 6.61 -7.47 0.30
C ILE A 85 6.31 -8.38 -0.89
N GLU A 86 5.46 -9.41 -0.70
CA GLU A 86 5.05 -10.33 -1.77
C GLU A 86 4.39 -9.59 -2.95
N PHE A 87 3.57 -8.58 -2.63
CA PHE A 87 2.92 -7.77 -3.66
C PHE A 87 3.92 -6.91 -4.42
N VAL A 88 4.87 -6.25 -3.74
CA VAL A 88 5.92 -5.48 -4.41
C VAL A 88 6.76 -6.37 -5.32
N GLU A 89 7.08 -7.60 -4.91
CA GLU A 89 7.79 -8.55 -5.77
C GLU A 89 7.02 -8.85 -7.07
N SER A 90 5.72 -9.14 -6.97
CA SER A 90 4.86 -9.31 -8.15
C SER A 90 4.81 -8.05 -9.03
N LEU A 91 4.85 -6.86 -8.41
CA LEU A 91 4.87 -5.61 -9.15
C LEU A 91 6.20 -5.37 -9.87
N LYS A 92 7.32 -5.81 -9.32
CA LYS A 92 8.63 -5.71 -10.00
C LYS A 92 8.62 -6.46 -11.32
N GLU A 93 8.03 -7.65 -11.34
CA GLU A 93 7.89 -8.47 -12.55
C GLU A 93 6.96 -7.80 -13.57
N LYS A 94 5.84 -7.22 -13.11
CA LYS A 94 4.82 -6.63 -13.98
C LYS A 94 5.17 -5.24 -14.50
N TYR A 95 5.79 -4.40 -13.67
CA TYR A 95 6.01 -2.97 -13.90
C TYR A 95 7.46 -2.59 -14.22
N ALA A 96 8.31 -3.58 -14.49
CA ALA A 96 9.74 -3.40 -14.78
C ALA A 96 10.45 -2.61 -13.66
N PHE A 97 11.07 -3.35 -12.76
CA PHE A 97 11.87 -2.81 -11.67
C PHE A 97 13.28 -2.46 -12.13
N ASP A 98 13.71 -1.23 -11.84
CA ASP A 98 15.09 -0.80 -12.09
C ASP A 98 15.76 -0.42 -10.76
N PRO A 99 16.66 -1.25 -10.22
CA PRO A 99 17.32 -0.98 -8.93
C PRO A 99 18.28 0.22 -8.97
N ASN A 100 18.70 0.67 -10.17
CA ASN A 100 19.55 1.84 -10.35
C ASN A 100 18.74 3.13 -10.55
N LYS A 101 17.42 3.04 -10.75
CA LYS A 101 16.55 4.21 -10.73
C LYS A 101 16.58 4.83 -9.34
N GLU A 102 17.24 5.98 -9.23
CA GLU A 102 17.15 6.80 -8.03
C GLU A 102 15.67 7.13 -7.79
N PRO A 103 15.13 6.88 -6.57
CA PRO A 103 13.75 7.25 -6.29
C PRO A 103 13.67 8.76 -6.49
N GLU A 104 12.99 9.20 -7.56
CA GLU A 104 12.82 10.62 -7.85
C GLU A 104 12.34 11.27 -6.56
N SER A 105 13.21 12.10 -5.98
CA SER A 105 12.89 12.87 -4.80
C SER A 105 11.80 13.83 -5.24
N VAL A 106 10.54 13.45 -4.98
CA VAL A 106 9.38 14.28 -5.31
C VAL A 106 9.59 15.58 -4.55
N LYS A 107 10.16 16.58 -5.23
CA LYS A 107 10.28 17.93 -4.74
C LYS A 107 8.84 18.38 -4.47
N SER A 108 8.53 18.54 -3.18
CA SER A 108 7.25 19.04 -2.69
C SER A 108 6.96 20.44 -3.20
#